data_AF-A0A089XA78-F1
#
_entry.id   AF-A0A089XA78-F1
#
_cell.length_a   1.000
_cell.length_b   1.000
_cell.length_c   1.000
_cell.angle_alpha   90.00
_cell.angle_beta   90.00
_cell.angle_gamma   90.00
#
_symmetry.space_group_name_H-M   'P 1'
#
loop_
_entity.id
_entity.type
_entity.pdbx_description
1 polymer ?
#
loop_
_entity_poly.entity_id
_entity_poly.type
_entity_poly.pdbx_seq_one_letter_code
_entity_poly.pdbx_strand_id
1 'polypeptide(L)'
;MAGLGTGPDGEMRMSLVELIAQADERGLAASGLACLDRCVPLLGGDDDEVLRPLWANLVDGGDAGAWGALLDEARARLGVADVMAAEDVEDEAALLVRRMLAAAPAVRSAPEARVWADACSVAALQVHRLLDLADDPDSVEAHRTGRTEGMSPLVAAELRRQITVLELLAEHGTGGLRRALDVSTEGRRVLRAVVSRRARHG
;
A
#
# COMPACT_ATOMS: atom_id res chain seq x y z
N MET A 1 -14.67 -18.41 15.61
CA MET A 1 -14.43 -17.47 16.72
C MET A 1 -13.17 -16.70 16.40
N ALA A 2 -13.31 -15.50 15.85
CA ALA A 2 -12.19 -14.63 15.50
C ALA A 2 -11.68 -13.96 16.79
N GLY A 3 -10.36 -13.95 16.97
CA GLY A 3 -9.70 -13.35 18.12
C GLY A 3 -9.76 -11.84 18.03
N LEU A 4 -10.57 -11.22 18.89
CA LEU A 4 -10.57 -9.80 19.13
C LEU A 4 -9.26 -9.44 19.86
N GLY A 5 -8.39 -8.65 19.23
CA GLY A 5 -7.21 -8.11 19.88
C GLY A 5 -7.62 -6.99 20.84
N THR A 6 -7.48 -7.23 22.15
CA THR A 6 -7.66 -6.19 23.18
C THR A 6 -6.40 -5.34 23.28
N GLY A 7 -6.52 -4.05 22.95
CA GLY A 7 -5.51 -3.05 23.31
C GLY A 7 -5.48 -2.77 24.82
N PRO A 8 -4.45 -2.06 25.32
CA PRO A 8 -4.27 -1.76 26.75
C PRO A 8 -5.42 -0.94 27.38
N ASP A 9 -6.26 -0.31 26.55
CA ASP A 9 -7.38 0.55 26.99
C ASP A 9 -8.78 -0.06 26.73
N GLY A 10 -8.89 -1.32 26.29
CA GLY A 10 -10.19 -1.99 26.09
C GLY A 10 -11.04 -1.46 24.92
N GLU A 11 -10.49 -0.59 24.06
CA GLU A 11 -11.13 -0.14 22.83
C GLU A 11 -11.03 -1.26 21.77
N MET A 12 -12.17 -1.82 21.34
CA MET A 12 -12.21 -2.79 20.24
C MET A 12 -11.89 -2.07 18.91
N ARG A 13 -10.61 -1.96 18.58
CA ARG A 13 -10.19 -1.50 17.25
C ARG A 13 -10.12 -2.68 16.30
N MET A 14 -10.74 -2.53 15.13
CA MET A 14 -10.61 -3.50 14.06
C MET A 14 -9.15 -3.62 13.64
N SER A 15 -8.69 -4.85 13.51
CA SER A 15 -7.41 -5.15 12.89
C SER A 15 -7.45 -4.76 11.41
N LEU A 16 -6.26 -4.59 10.82
CA LEU A 16 -6.14 -4.28 9.40
C LEU A 16 -6.74 -5.38 8.52
N VAL A 17 -6.59 -6.65 8.91
CA VAL A 17 -7.22 -7.79 8.22
C VAL A 17 -8.75 -7.68 8.23
N GLU A 18 -9.34 -7.30 9.36
CA GLU A 18 -10.79 -7.12 9.47
C GLU A 18 -11.29 -5.94 8.65
N LEU A 19 -10.54 -4.84 8.60
CA LEU A 19 -10.85 -3.67 7.76
C LEU A 19 -10.83 -4.05 6.26
N ILE A 20 -9.82 -4.78 5.81
CA ILE A 20 -9.74 -5.26 4.41
C ILE A 20 -10.88 -6.24 4.10
N ALA A 21 -11.24 -7.12 5.05
CA ALA A 21 -12.33 -8.07 4.85
C ALA A 21 -13.69 -7.39 4.65
N GLN A 22 -13.93 -6.26 5.33
CA GLN A 22 -15.20 -5.51 5.29
C GLN A 22 -15.28 -4.45 4.20
N ALA A 23 -14.14 -4.05 3.61
CA ALA A 23 -14.10 -3.01 2.59
C ALA A 23 -14.89 -3.39 1.32
N ASP A 24 -15.53 -2.38 0.74
CA ASP A 24 -16.19 -2.49 -0.56
C ASP A 24 -15.17 -2.48 -1.71
N GLU A 25 -15.62 -2.70 -2.95
CA GLU A 25 -14.75 -2.76 -4.14
C GLU A 25 -13.82 -1.54 -4.25
N ARG A 26 -14.38 -0.34 -4.04
CA ARG A 26 -13.64 0.91 -4.17
C ARG A 26 -12.64 1.08 -3.03
N GLY A 27 -13.03 0.76 -1.81
CA GLY A 27 -12.18 0.78 -0.63
C GLY A 27 -10.99 -0.14 -0.78
N LEU A 28 -11.21 -1.35 -1.31
CA LEU A 28 -10.16 -2.31 -1.63
C LEU A 28 -9.20 -1.77 -2.69
N ALA A 29 -9.72 -1.30 -3.83
CA ALA A 29 -8.89 -0.73 -4.90
C ALA A 29 -8.07 0.48 -4.43
N ALA A 30 -8.70 1.39 -3.66
CA ALA A 30 -8.04 2.56 -3.09
C ALA A 30 -6.96 2.16 -2.06
N SER A 31 -7.21 1.16 -1.22
CA SER A 31 -6.23 0.69 -0.22
C SER A 31 -5.00 0.03 -0.87
N GLY A 32 -5.20 -0.79 -1.90
CA GLY A 32 -4.12 -1.39 -2.68
C GLY A 32 -3.30 -0.30 -3.40
N LEU A 33 -3.99 0.64 -4.05
CA LEU A 33 -3.36 1.78 -4.72
C LEU A 33 -2.58 2.67 -3.73
N ALA A 34 -3.11 2.91 -2.53
CA ALA A 34 -2.45 3.69 -1.49
C ALA A 34 -1.12 3.06 -1.03
N CYS A 35 -1.12 1.73 -0.84
CA CYS A 35 0.10 0.99 -0.49
C CYS A 35 1.14 1.11 -1.61
N LEU A 36 0.72 0.89 -2.86
CA LEU A 36 1.60 1.03 -4.02
C LEU A 36 2.15 2.45 -4.16
N ASP A 37 1.29 3.47 -4.07
CA ASP A 37 1.61 4.89 -4.24
C ASP A 37 2.66 5.40 -3.24
N ARG A 38 2.65 4.88 -2.01
CA ARG A 38 3.68 5.17 -1.02
C ARG A 38 5.04 4.60 -1.41
N CYS A 39 5.05 3.46 -2.10
CA CYS A 39 6.25 2.70 -2.43
C CYS A 39 6.86 3.00 -3.80
N VAL A 40 6.16 3.75 -4.66
CA VAL A 40 6.66 4.20 -5.99
C VAL A 40 8.08 4.77 -5.99
N PRO A 41 8.55 5.56 -5.00
CA PRO A 41 9.92 6.09 -5.01
C PRO A 41 11.04 5.05 -5.10
N LEU A 42 10.76 3.78 -4.82
CA LEU A 42 11.73 2.67 -4.94
C LEU A 42 11.96 2.21 -6.38
N LEU A 43 11.07 2.56 -7.32
CA LEU A 43 11.17 2.09 -8.71
C LEU A 43 12.11 2.93 -9.58
N GLY A 44 12.64 4.03 -9.04
CA GLY A 44 13.45 4.98 -9.80
C GLY A 44 12.58 5.86 -10.70
N GLY A 45 12.61 7.17 -10.47
CA GLY A 45 11.82 8.15 -11.23
C GLY A 45 11.36 9.31 -10.36
N ASP A 46 11.37 10.51 -10.92
CA ASP A 46 10.93 11.74 -10.23
C ASP A 46 9.43 12.00 -10.37
N ASP A 47 8.71 11.14 -11.09
CA ASP A 47 7.29 11.31 -11.39
C ASP A 47 6.39 10.69 -10.31
N ASP A 48 6.20 11.45 -9.24
CA ASP A 48 5.28 11.14 -8.14
C ASP A 48 3.81 11.10 -8.53
N GLU A 49 3.48 11.55 -9.73
CA GLU A 49 2.11 11.77 -10.17
C GLU A 49 1.66 10.68 -11.15
N VAL A 50 2.52 9.68 -11.42
CA VAL A 50 2.25 8.57 -12.34
C VAL A 50 0.98 7.78 -11.99
N LEU A 51 0.61 7.71 -10.71
CA LEU A 51 -0.61 7.02 -10.25
C LEU A 51 -1.82 7.94 -10.09
N ARG A 52 -1.69 9.26 -10.33
CA ARG A 52 -2.83 10.20 -10.19
C ARG A 52 -4.03 9.85 -11.07
N PRO A 53 -3.87 9.37 -12.32
CA PRO A 53 -5.02 8.98 -13.13
C PRO A 53 -5.84 7.84 -12.50
N LEU A 54 -5.18 6.88 -11.85
CA LEU A 54 -5.85 5.79 -11.13
C LEU A 54 -6.62 6.32 -9.92
N TRP A 55 -6.04 7.24 -9.15
CA TRP A 55 -6.74 7.91 -8.06
C TRP A 55 -7.97 8.70 -8.54
N ALA A 56 -7.84 9.41 -9.66
CA ALA A 56 -8.94 10.15 -10.25
C ALA A 56 -10.06 9.21 -10.75
N ASN A 57 -9.74 8.00 -11.20
CA ASN A 57 -10.73 7.01 -11.63
C ASN A 57 -11.56 6.42 -10.46
N LEU A 58 -11.10 6.55 -9.22
CA LEU A 58 -11.81 6.04 -8.04
C LEU A 58 -12.92 6.98 -7.54
N VAL A 59 -12.91 8.26 -7.94
CA VAL A 59 -13.96 9.21 -7.54
C VAL A 59 -15.33 8.86 -8.14
N ASP A 60 -16.40 9.48 -7.64
CA ASP A 60 -17.73 9.28 -8.21
C ASP A 60 -17.78 9.71 -9.69
N GLY A 61 -18.39 8.86 -10.52
CA GLY A 61 -18.43 9.05 -11.97
C GLY A 61 -17.17 8.59 -12.73
N GLY A 62 -16.18 8.01 -12.04
CA GLY A 62 -15.05 7.36 -12.69
C GLY A 62 -15.47 6.15 -13.52
N ASP A 63 -14.92 6.03 -14.73
CA ASP A 63 -15.21 4.94 -15.65
C ASP A 63 -14.44 3.67 -15.25
N ALA A 64 -15.14 2.68 -14.70
CA ALA A 64 -14.54 1.39 -14.34
C ALA A 64 -13.91 0.66 -15.55
N GLY A 65 -14.38 0.92 -16.78
CA GLY A 65 -13.80 0.36 -18.00
C GLY A 65 -12.44 0.95 -18.36
N ALA A 66 -12.16 2.18 -17.94
CA ALA A 66 -10.87 2.84 -18.16
C ALA A 66 -9.75 2.34 -17.22
N TRP A 67 -10.10 1.68 -16.10
CA TRP A 67 -9.16 1.25 -15.07
C TRP A 67 -7.97 0.43 -15.62
N GLY A 68 -8.25 -0.57 -16.45
CA GLY A 68 -7.21 -1.44 -17.02
C GLY A 68 -6.21 -0.67 -17.89
N ALA A 69 -6.71 0.24 -18.74
CA ALA A 69 -5.85 1.06 -19.59
C ALA A 69 -4.96 2.00 -18.76
N LEU A 70 -5.51 2.61 -17.71
CA LEU A 70 -4.75 3.46 -16.78
C LEU A 70 -3.67 2.68 -16.03
N LEU A 71 -3.93 1.42 -15.67
CA LEU A 71 -2.92 0.53 -15.08
C LEU A 71 -1.81 0.20 -16.06
N ASP A 72 -2.14 -0.08 -17.33
CA ASP A 72 -1.15 -0.39 -18.35
C ASP A 72 -0.25 0.80 -18.66
N GLU A 73 -0.80 2.01 -18.68
CA GLU A 73 -0.02 3.25 -18.77
C GLU A 73 0.94 3.41 -17.57
N ALA A 74 0.46 3.17 -16.35
CA ALA A 74 1.29 3.23 -15.15
C ALA A 74 2.43 2.18 -15.17
N ARG A 75 2.13 0.94 -15.60
CA ARG A 75 3.12 -0.15 -15.75
C ARG A 75 4.20 0.20 -16.76
N ALA A 76 3.83 0.79 -17.89
CA ALA A 76 4.75 1.20 -18.93
C ALA A 76 5.68 2.32 -18.41
N ARG A 77 5.13 3.33 -17.74
CA ARG A 77 5.91 4.46 -17.19
C ARG A 77 6.88 4.02 -16.07
N LEU A 78 6.48 3.02 -15.29
CA LEU A 78 7.28 2.49 -14.17
C LEU A 78 8.19 1.32 -14.57
N GLY A 79 8.27 0.99 -15.88
CA GLY A 79 9.22 0.01 -16.40
C GLY A 79 9.00 -1.42 -15.89
N VAL A 80 7.77 -1.82 -15.56
CA VAL A 80 7.51 -3.15 -14.98
C VAL A 80 7.84 -4.28 -15.97
N ALA A 81 7.60 -4.06 -17.26
CA ALA A 81 7.84 -5.07 -18.30
C ALA A 81 9.34 -5.33 -18.54
N ASP A 82 10.18 -4.30 -18.41
CA ASP A 82 11.61 -4.37 -18.75
C ASP A 82 12.43 -5.09 -17.68
N VAL A 83 11.95 -5.08 -16.43
CA VAL A 83 12.70 -5.63 -15.29
C VAL A 83 12.46 -7.11 -15.06
N MET A 84 11.27 -7.63 -15.37
CA MET A 84 11.01 -9.08 -15.26
C MET A 84 11.89 -9.93 -16.19
N ALA A 85 12.62 -9.29 -17.12
CA ALA A 85 13.55 -9.90 -18.05
C ALA A 85 15.04 -9.70 -17.67
N ALA A 86 15.36 -8.88 -16.67
CA ALA A 86 16.74 -8.59 -16.27
C ALA A 86 17.21 -9.50 -15.13
N GLU A 87 18.43 -10.06 -15.26
CA GLU A 87 19.06 -10.94 -14.26
C GLU A 87 19.79 -10.18 -13.13
N ASP A 88 19.68 -8.85 -13.11
CA ASP A 88 20.32 -8.02 -12.07
C ASP A 88 19.64 -8.21 -10.71
N VAL A 89 20.46 -8.26 -9.66
CA VAL A 89 20.02 -8.34 -8.27
C VAL A 89 19.43 -6.99 -7.87
N GLU A 90 18.20 -6.71 -8.33
CA GLU A 90 17.44 -5.56 -7.88
C GLU A 90 17.24 -5.60 -6.35
N ASP A 91 17.20 -4.42 -5.75
CA ASP A 91 16.82 -4.26 -4.35
C ASP A 91 15.50 -5.02 -4.07
N GLU A 92 15.52 -5.92 -3.09
CA GLU A 92 14.37 -6.76 -2.73
C GLU A 92 13.10 -5.93 -2.48
N ALA A 93 13.26 -4.71 -1.93
CA ALA A 93 12.16 -3.78 -1.73
C ALA A 93 11.58 -3.29 -3.06
N ALA A 94 12.43 -2.92 -4.04
CA ALA A 94 11.96 -2.51 -5.37
C ALA A 94 11.21 -3.65 -6.09
N LEU A 95 11.71 -4.89 -5.99
CA LEU A 95 11.07 -6.07 -6.56
C LEU A 95 9.67 -6.33 -5.97
N LEU A 96 9.48 -6.10 -4.66
CA LEU A 96 8.15 -6.16 -4.04
C LEU A 96 7.19 -5.14 -4.65
N VAL A 97 7.63 -3.89 -4.86
CA VAL A 97 6.79 -2.84 -5.45
C VAL A 97 6.42 -3.15 -6.90
N ARG A 98 7.36 -3.69 -7.70
CA ARG A 98 7.06 -4.13 -9.06
C ARG A 98 6.02 -5.24 -9.07
N ARG A 99 6.12 -6.22 -8.15
CA ARG A 99 5.12 -7.28 -8.00
C ARG A 99 3.74 -6.75 -7.60
N MET A 100 3.67 -5.75 -6.71
CA MET A 100 2.41 -5.08 -6.36
C MET A 100 1.74 -4.46 -7.60
N LEU A 101 2.49 -3.74 -8.43
CA LEU A 101 1.98 -3.11 -9.66
C LEU A 101 1.65 -4.13 -10.76
N ALA A 102 2.46 -5.18 -10.92
CA ALA A 102 2.20 -6.26 -11.86
C ALA A 102 0.90 -7.00 -11.51
N ALA A 103 0.68 -7.28 -10.22
CA ALA A 103 -0.50 -8.00 -9.74
C ALA A 103 -1.79 -7.15 -9.69
N ALA A 104 -1.73 -5.84 -9.98
CA ALA A 104 -2.91 -5.00 -10.00
C ALA A 104 -3.97 -5.54 -10.99
N PRO A 105 -5.24 -5.69 -10.60
CA PRO A 105 -6.19 -6.40 -11.42
C PRO A 105 -6.61 -5.53 -12.60
N ALA A 106 -6.63 -6.09 -13.81
CA ALA A 106 -7.03 -5.37 -15.03
C ALA A 106 -8.51 -4.93 -15.00
N VAL A 107 -9.33 -5.67 -14.24
CA VAL A 107 -10.72 -5.32 -13.96
C VAL A 107 -10.83 -4.97 -12.48
N ARG A 108 -11.46 -3.84 -12.17
CA ARG A 108 -11.70 -3.43 -10.78
C ARG A 108 -12.95 -4.14 -10.26
N SER A 109 -12.84 -5.43 -9.95
CA SER A 109 -13.91 -6.20 -9.31
C SER A 109 -13.61 -6.43 -7.81
N ALA A 110 -14.65 -6.50 -6.97
CA ALA A 110 -14.45 -6.72 -5.53
C ALA A 110 -13.58 -7.96 -5.17
N PRO A 111 -13.75 -9.14 -5.81
CA PRO A 111 -12.91 -10.30 -5.50
C PRO A 111 -11.44 -10.09 -5.85
N GLU A 112 -11.16 -9.57 -7.05
CA GLU A 112 -9.78 -9.35 -7.51
C GLU A 112 -9.10 -8.21 -6.72
N ALA A 113 -9.83 -7.13 -6.46
CA ALA A 113 -9.36 -6.03 -5.63
C ALA A 113 -9.05 -6.47 -4.20
N ARG A 114 -9.79 -7.45 -3.65
CA ARG A 114 -9.50 -8.00 -2.31
C ARG A 114 -8.17 -8.72 -2.26
N VAL A 115 -7.92 -9.61 -3.21
CA VAL A 115 -6.64 -10.34 -3.31
C VAL A 115 -5.49 -9.35 -3.47
N TRP A 116 -5.65 -8.35 -4.33
CA TRP A 116 -4.64 -7.35 -4.58
C TRP A 116 -4.39 -6.45 -3.35
N ALA A 117 -5.44 -5.97 -2.68
CA ALA A 117 -5.32 -5.14 -1.49
C ALA A 117 -4.62 -5.89 -0.33
N ASP A 118 -4.96 -7.17 -0.13
CA ASP A 118 -4.31 -8.01 0.87
C ASP A 118 -2.81 -8.18 0.58
N ALA A 119 -2.46 -8.56 -0.66
CA ALA A 119 -1.07 -8.71 -1.07
C ALA A 119 -0.28 -7.38 -0.99
N CYS A 120 -0.88 -6.26 -1.39
CA CYS A 120 -0.27 -4.93 -1.30
C CYS A 120 -0.06 -4.49 0.15
N SER A 121 -0.99 -4.80 1.04
CA SER A 121 -0.87 -4.51 2.47
C SER A 121 0.36 -5.19 3.09
N VAL A 122 0.54 -6.49 2.80
CA VAL A 122 1.69 -7.28 3.26
C VAL A 122 2.99 -6.78 2.64
N ALA A 123 3.01 -6.61 1.31
CA ALA A 123 4.19 -6.18 0.58
C ALA A 123 4.68 -4.80 1.04
N ALA A 124 3.78 -3.85 1.28
CA ALA A 124 4.15 -2.53 1.78
C ALA A 124 4.77 -2.61 3.19
N LEU A 125 4.22 -3.40 4.10
CA LEU A 125 4.83 -3.61 5.43
C LEU A 125 6.21 -4.26 5.31
N GLN A 126 6.37 -5.24 4.43
CA GLN A 126 7.65 -5.90 4.19
C GLN A 126 8.69 -4.93 3.61
N VAL A 127 8.30 -4.07 2.66
CA VAL A 127 9.14 -3.00 2.13
C VAL A 127 9.61 -2.07 3.25
N HIS A 128 8.70 -1.64 4.13
CA HIS A 128 9.05 -0.77 5.25
C HIS A 128 9.97 -1.46 6.25
N ARG A 129 9.81 -2.77 6.47
CA ARG A 129 10.74 -3.57 7.30
C ARG A 129 12.13 -3.66 6.72
N LEU A 130 12.27 -3.93 5.41
CA LEU A 130 13.57 -4.00 4.72
C LEU A 130 14.35 -2.67 4.76
N LEU A 131 13.61 -1.55 4.82
CA LEU A 131 14.20 -0.21 4.86
C LEU A 131 14.49 0.29 6.27
N ASP A 132 13.89 -0.33 7.29
CA ASP A 132 14.16 0.01 8.68
C ASP A 132 15.57 -0.44 9.11
N LEU A 133 16.11 0.22 10.13
CA LEU A 133 17.38 -0.15 10.78
C LEU A 133 17.15 -0.85 12.12
N ALA A 134 15.95 -0.72 12.69
CA ALA A 134 15.58 -1.37 13.94
C ALA A 134 15.09 -2.80 13.67
N ASP A 135 15.48 -3.72 14.55
CA ASP A 135 14.95 -5.08 14.54
C ASP A 135 13.45 -5.06 14.88
N ASP A 136 12.71 -5.88 14.14
CA ASP A 136 11.31 -6.20 14.40
C ASP A 136 11.24 -7.71 14.69
N PRO A 137 10.87 -8.16 15.90
CA PRO A 137 10.89 -9.57 16.27
C PRO A 137 9.71 -10.36 15.69
N ASP A 138 8.60 -9.70 15.36
CA ASP A 138 7.37 -10.35 14.92
C ASP A 138 7.24 -10.34 13.39
N SER A 139 6.28 -11.10 12.83
CA SER A 139 6.01 -11.08 11.39
C SER A 139 5.08 -9.92 11.02
N VAL A 140 5.18 -9.43 9.78
CA VAL A 140 4.24 -8.41 9.28
C VAL A 140 2.79 -8.87 9.39
N GLU A 141 2.53 -10.18 9.25
CA GLU A 141 1.19 -10.75 9.45
C GLU A 141 0.70 -10.67 10.89
N ALA A 142 1.59 -10.89 11.87
CA ALA A 142 1.25 -10.71 13.28
C ALA A 142 0.75 -9.29 13.54
N HIS A 143 1.43 -8.28 12.98
CA HIS A 143 1.04 -6.88 13.11
C HIS A 143 -0.31 -6.56 12.46
N ARG A 144 -0.57 -7.11 11.26
CA ARG A 144 -1.86 -6.94 10.56
C ARG A 144 -3.03 -7.50 11.38
N THR A 145 -2.79 -8.54 12.17
CA THR A 145 -3.78 -9.13 13.09
C THR A 145 -3.88 -8.44 14.45
N GLY A 146 -3.13 -7.36 14.69
CA GLY A 146 -3.24 -6.51 15.88
C GLY A 146 -2.13 -6.64 16.91
N ARG A 147 -1.14 -7.54 16.72
CA ARG A 147 0.04 -7.60 17.60
C ARG A 147 0.98 -6.46 17.26
N THR A 148 0.94 -5.35 17.98
CA THR A 148 1.67 -4.11 17.62
C THR A 148 2.85 -3.79 18.54
N GLU A 149 3.07 -4.61 19.57
CA GLU A 149 4.18 -4.44 20.51
C GLU A 149 5.53 -4.66 19.82
N GLY A 150 6.51 -3.80 20.12
CA GLY A 150 7.87 -3.97 19.62
C GLY A 150 8.10 -3.69 18.13
N MET A 151 7.07 -3.24 17.38
CA MET A 151 7.23 -2.88 15.97
C MET A 151 8.30 -1.84 15.75
N SER A 152 9.05 -1.99 14.67
CA SER A 152 9.98 -0.96 14.22
C SER A 152 9.21 0.33 13.82
N PRO A 153 9.80 1.53 13.98
CA PRO A 153 9.08 2.78 13.75
C PRO A 153 8.49 2.93 12.34
N LEU A 154 9.18 2.43 11.31
CA LEU A 154 8.75 2.55 9.92
C LEU A 154 7.58 1.60 9.63
N VAL A 155 7.62 0.36 10.15
CA VAL A 155 6.53 -0.61 10.06
C VAL A 155 5.30 -0.11 10.83
N ALA A 156 5.50 0.41 12.04
CA ALA A 156 4.42 0.98 12.86
C ALA A 156 3.71 2.15 12.18
N ALA A 157 4.47 3.03 11.52
CA ALA A 157 3.92 4.15 10.79
C ALA A 157 3.11 3.69 9.57
N GLU A 158 3.61 2.71 8.82
CA GLU A 158 2.91 2.17 7.65
C GLU A 158 1.61 1.45 8.04
N LEU A 159 1.63 0.61 9.08
CA LEU A 159 0.43 -0.05 9.59
C LEU A 159 -0.67 0.97 9.92
N ARG A 160 -0.31 2.05 10.64
CA ARG A 160 -1.27 3.12 10.95
C ARG A 160 -1.85 3.77 9.70
N ARG A 161 -1.04 3.99 8.65
CA ARG A 161 -1.53 4.59 7.39
C ARG A 161 -2.52 3.68 6.68
N GLN A 162 -2.23 2.38 6.62
CA GLN A 162 -3.15 1.41 6.00
C GLN A 162 -4.50 1.39 6.72
N ILE A 163 -4.48 1.34 8.06
CA ILE A 163 -5.68 1.41 8.91
C ILE A 163 -6.44 2.72 8.64
N THR A 164 -5.76 3.87 8.75
CA THR A 164 -6.38 5.19 8.53
C THR A 164 -7.01 5.32 7.14
N VAL A 165 -6.36 4.82 6.09
CA VAL A 165 -6.93 4.85 4.73
C VAL A 165 -8.24 4.06 4.67
N LEU A 166 -8.28 2.86 5.23
CA LEU A 166 -9.48 2.02 5.23
C LEU A 166 -10.60 2.61 6.09
N GLU A 167 -10.27 3.16 7.27
CA GLU A 167 -11.22 3.86 8.14
C GLU A 167 -11.85 5.07 7.42
N LEU A 168 -11.03 5.91 6.78
CA LEU A 168 -11.51 7.07 6.02
C LEU A 168 -12.49 6.66 4.92
N LEU A 169 -12.21 5.56 4.21
CA LEU A 169 -13.03 5.07 3.11
C LEU A 169 -14.30 4.38 3.62
N ALA A 170 -14.23 3.64 4.73
CA ALA A 170 -15.40 3.02 5.35
C ALA A 170 -16.37 4.08 5.89
N GLU A 171 -15.87 5.14 6.51
CA GLU A 171 -16.69 6.21 7.10
C GLU A 171 -17.27 7.18 6.08
N HIS A 172 -16.52 7.50 5.02
CA HIS A 172 -16.84 8.62 4.12
C HIS A 172 -17.03 8.21 2.66
N GLY A 173 -16.85 6.93 2.31
CA GLY A 173 -16.92 6.46 0.92
C GLY A 173 -16.00 7.25 0.00
N THR A 174 -16.54 7.73 -1.13
CA THR A 174 -15.81 8.58 -2.08
C THR A 174 -15.36 9.92 -1.49
N GLY A 175 -16.07 10.46 -0.49
CA GLY A 175 -15.66 11.64 0.26
C GLY A 175 -14.34 11.45 1.04
N GLY A 176 -13.96 10.21 1.33
CA GLY A 176 -12.71 9.85 2.00
C GLY A 176 -11.48 9.81 1.08
N LEU A 177 -11.67 9.70 -0.25
CA LEU A 177 -10.58 9.46 -1.22
C LEU A 177 -9.51 10.57 -1.20
N ARG A 178 -9.93 11.83 -1.08
CA ARG A 178 -8.97 12.94 -1.04
C ARG A 178 -8.03 12.82 0.16
N ARG A 179 -8.59 12.50 1.33
CA ARG A 179 -7.82 12.32 2.57
C ARG A 179 -6.93 11.06 2.49
N ALA A 180 -7.41 9.98 1.88
CA ALA A 180 -6.60 8.79 1.63
C ALA A 180 -5.40 9.06 0.70
N LEU A 181 -5.59 9.88 -0.34
CA LEU A 181 -4.51 10.35 -1.20
C LEU A 181 -3.52 11.25 -0.45
N ASP A 182 -3.99 12.13 0.44
CA ASP A 182 -3.12 12.97 1.26
C ASP A 182 -2.26 12.12 2.21
N VAL A 183 -2.83 11.10 2.86
CA VAL A 183 -2.09 10.11 3.68
C VAL A 183 -1.04 9.36 2.84
N SER A 184 -1.38 8.98 1.61
CA SER A 184 -0.46 8.28 0.69
C SER A 184 0.66 9.20 0.23
N THR A 185 0.36 10.45 -0.06
CA THR A 185 1.36 11.47 -0.45
C THR A 185 2.35 11.74 0.69
N GLU A 186 1.87 11.85 1.92
CA GLU A 186 2.75 12.02 3.08
C GLU A 186 3.63 10.78 3.31
N GLY A 187 3.05 9.58 3.21
CA GLY A 187 3.80 8.33 3.29
C GLY A 187 4.89 8.22 2.22
N ARG A 188 4.58 8.62 0.98
CA ARG A 188 5.55 8.67 -0.13
C ARG A 188 6.73 9.59 0.17
N ARG A 189 6.48 10.78 0.74
CA ARG A 189 7.53 11.74 1.15
C ARG A 189 8.43 11.16 2.23
N VAL A 190 7.86 10.48 3.22
CA VAL A 190 8.61 9.79 4.27
C VAL A 190 9.50 8.70 3.67
N LEU A 191 8.95 7.83 2.80
CA LEU A 191 9.73 6.74 2.20
C LEU A 191 10.90 7.26 1.36
N ARG A 192 10.68 8.32 0.57
CA ARG A 192 11.76 8.99 -0.16
C ARG A 192 12.86 9.50 0.78
N ALA A 193 12.49 10.11 1.90
CA ALA A 193 13.46 10.63 2.87
C ALA A 193 14.29 9.49 3.48
N VAL A 194 13.67 8.34 3.77
CA VAL A 194 14.35 7.12 4.25
C VAL A 194 15.34 6.60 3.21
N VAL A 195 14.91 6.38 1.97
CA VAL A 195 15.76 5.92 0.86
C VAL A 195 16.94 6.87 0.64
N SER A 196 16.67 8.18 0.59
CA SER A 196 17.70 9.21 0.43
C SER A 196 18.70 9.21 1.59
N ARG A 197 18.26 8.95 2.83
CA ARG A 197 19.14 8.84 3.99
C ARG A 197 20.02 7.60 3.90
N ARG A 198 19.47 6.45 3.49
CA ARG A 198 20.23 5.20 3.32
C ARG A 198 21.32 5.34 2.26
N ALA A 199 21.01 5.94 1.11
CA ALA A 199 21.98 6.18 0.04
C ALA A 199 23.14 7.10 0.42
N ARG A 200 23.02 7.92 1.49
CA ARG A 200 24.11 8.74 2.01
C ARG A 200 24.96 8.04 3.09
N HIS A 201 24.48 6.92 3.62
CA HIS A 201 25.12 6.20 4.74
C HIS A 201 25.59 4.79 4.37
N GLY A 202 25.18 4.27 3.20
CA GLY A 202 25.78 3.09 2.56
C GLY A 202 26.90 3.51 1.63
#